data_AF-A0A645JJ05-F1
#
_entry.id   AF-A0A645JJ05-F1
#
_cell.length_a   1.000
_cell.length_b   1.000
_cell.length_c   1.000
_cell.angle_alpha   90.00
_cell.angle_beta   90.00
_cell.angle_gamma   90.00
#
_symmetry.space_group_name_H-M   'P 1'
#
loop_
_entity.id
_entity.type
_entity.pdbx_description
1 polymer ?
#
loop_
_entity_poly.entity_id
_entity_poly.type
_entity_poly.pdbx_seq_one_letter_code
_entity_poly.pdbx_strand_id
1 'polypeptide(L)'
;MPKCSSCTRIRIAVKTDNSTWNRLLDLATKKNIIVYMSDLSATVNGIYFQIGDMGVIGIKNSLADSKNFVLAHELGHSVLHKNYGDQVFTQSDNDRQRIQKAELEADRFAEKLIKLLERRYVK
;
A
#
# COMPACT_ATOMS: atom_id res chain seq x y z
N MET A 1 35.37 14.89 0.15
CA MET A 1 34.22 14.34 -0.60
C MET A 1 33.09 14.07 0.39
N PRO A 2 31.87 14.59 0.19
CA PRO A 2 30.78 14.33 1.12
C PRO A 2 30.37 12.85 0.98
N LYS A 3 30.33 12.13 2.11
CA LYS A 3 29.79 10.77 2.16
C LYS A 3 28.30 10.86 1.91
N CYS A 4 27.84 10.34 0.77
CA CYS A 4 26.43 10.13 0.49
C CYS A 4 25.87 9.18 1.57
N SER A 5 25.21 9.74 2.57
CA SER A 5 24.79 9.05 3.79
C SER A 5 23.29 8.82 3.73
N SER A 6 22.88 7.86 2.89
CA SER A 6 21.59 7.15 2.92
C SER A 6 21.26 6.68 1.51
N CYS A 7 21.73 5.49 1.14
CA CYS A 7 21.14 4.78 0.01
C CYS A 7 19.82 4.19 0.54
N THR A 8 18.68 4.79 0.21
CA THR A 8 17.36 4.28 0.59
C THR A 8 17.30 2.80 0.23
N ARG A 9 17.11 1.93 1.22
CA ARG A 9 17.14 0.49 1.01
C ARG A 9 15.80 0.06 0.44
N ILE A 10 15.68 0.12 -0.88
CA ILE A 10 14.51 -0.37 -1.63
C ILE A 10 14.72 -1.85 -1.94
N ARG A 11 13.71 -2.67 -1.65
CA ARG A 11 13.71 -4.11 -1.96
C ARG A 11 12.34 -4.53 -2.44
N ILE A 12 12.27 -5.42 -3.43
CA ILE A 12 10.99 -6.02 -3.81
C ILE A 12 10.45 -6.83 -2.61
N ALA A 13 9.16 -6.67 -2.32
CA ALA A 13 8.50 -7.47 -1.29
C ALA A 13 8.47 -8.94 -1.71
N VAL A 14 8.88 -9.81 -0.79
CA VAL A 14 8.93 -11.26 -1.01
C VAL A 14 7.96 -11.97 -0.08
N LYS A 15 7.58 -13.20 -0.45
CA LYS A 15 6.77 -14.07 0.39
C LYS A 15 7.52 -14.43 1.68
N THR A 16 6.77 -14.63 2.75
CA THR A 16 7.27 -15.00 4.09
C THR A 16 6.48 -16.19 4.64
N ASP A 17 6.62 -16.49 5.93
CA ASP A 17 5.76 -17.43 6.66
C ASP A 17 4.34 -16.88 6.95
N ASN A 18 4.13 -15.57 6.79
CA ASN A 18 2.83 -14.94 6.98
C ASN A 18 1.91 -15.20 5.77
N SER A 19 0.92 -16.08 5.96
CA SER A 19 -0.01 -16.47 4.89
C SER A 19 -0.85 -15.31 4.34
N THR A 20 -1.28 -14.38 5.19
CA THR A 20 -2.06 -13.19 4.79
C THR A 20 -1.20 -12.28 3.91
N TRP A 21 0.05 -12.00 4.32
CA TRP A 21 1.01 -11.25 3.52
C TRP A 21 1.20 -11.86 2.13
N ASN A 22 1.43 -13.16 2.05
CA ASN A 22 1.63 -13.86 0.78
C ASN A 22 0.42 -13.74 -0.14
N ARG A 23 -0.80 -13.88 0.42
CA ARG A 23 -2.05 -13.73 -0.34
C ARG A 23 -2.26 -12.29 -0.83
N LEU A 24 -1.88 -11.29 -0.04
CA LEU A 24 -1.90 -9.89 -0.46
C LEU A 24 -0.91 -9.63 -1.60
N LEU A 25 0.32 -10.17 -1.52
CA LEU A 25 1.29 -10.08 -2.62
C LEU A 25 0.79 -10.76 -3.90
N ASP A 26 0.11 -11.91 -3.77
CA ASP A 26 -0.50 -12.58 -4.92
C ASP A 26 -1.64 -11.75 -5.54
N LEU A 27 -2.44 -11.06 -4.72
CA LEU A 27 -3.47 -10.13 -5.20
C LEU A 27 -2.87 -8.92 -5.92
N ALA A 28 -1.81 -8.32 -5.37
CA ALA A 28 -1.07 -7.22 -6.00
C ALA A 28 -0.52 -7.65 -7.38
N THR A 29 0.13 -8.81 -7.43
CA THR A 29 0.68 -9.37 -8.67
C THR A 29 -0.41 -9.55 -9.74
N LYS A 30 -1.57 -10.10 -9.36
CA LYS A 30 -2.74 -10.26 -10.27
C LYS A 30 -3.31 -8.94 -10.77
N LYS A 31 -3.05 -7.83 -10.08
CA LYS A 31 -3.47 -6.48 -10.44
C LYS A 31 -2.41 -5.70 -11.23
N ASN A 32 -1.31 -6.35 -11.64
CA ASN A 32 -0.17 -5.70 -12.26
C ASN A 32 0.46 -4.63 -11.34
N ILE A 33 0.57 -4.95 -10.05
CA ILE A 33 1.13 -4.07 -9.03
C ILE A 33 2.42 -4.66 -8.48
N ILE A 34 3.51 -3.88 -8.51
CA ILE A 34 4.77 -4.23 -7.86
C ILE A 34 4.76 -3.66 -6.44
N VAL A 35 5.08 -4.51 -5.46
CA VAL A 35 5.20 -4.11 -4.06
C VAL A 35 6.68 -4.04 -3.69
N TYR A 36 7.11 -2.91 -3.13
CA TYR A 36 8.46 -2.71 -2.63
C TYR A 36 8.44 -2.31 -1.15
N MET A 37 9.50 -2.69 -0.46
CA MET A 37 9.82 -2.32 0.90
C MET A 37 10.86 -1.20 0.85
N SER A 38 10.63 -0.08 1.54
CA SER A 38 11.51 1.09 1.49
C SER A 38 11.56 1.84 2.83
N ASP A 39 12.61 2.61 3.06
CA ASP A 39 12.71 3.54 4.19
C ASP A 39 11.93 4.82 3.86
N LEU A 40 10.59 4.72 3.87
CA LEU A 40 9.69 5.85 3.69
C LEU A 40 9.84 6.86 4.83
N SER A 41 9.44 8.11 4.58
CA SER A 41 9.51 9.19 5.56
C SER A 41 8.80 8.83 6.88
N ALA A 42 9.17 9.49 7.97
CA ALA A 42 8.66 9.16 9.31
C ALA A 42 7.12 9.08 9.40
N THR A 43 6.41 9.88 8.62
CA THR A 43 4.94 9.99 8.65
C THR A 43 4.22 9.09 7.65
N VAL A 44 4.92 8.46 6.70
CA VAL A 44 4.30 7.67 5.63
C VAL A 44 4.55 6.19 5.87
N ASN A 45 3.48 5.40 6.02
CA ASN A 45 3.57 3.96 6.26
C ASN A 45 3.46 3.14 4.98
N GLY A 46 2.65 3.62 4.03
CA GLY A 46 2.49 3.07 2.70
C GLY A 46 2.30 4.19 1.68
N ILE A 47 2.49 3.86 0.40
CA ILE A 47 2.13 4.75 -0.70
C ILE A 47 1.79 3.91 -1.94
N TYR A 48 0.73 4.30 -2.64
CA TYR A 48 0.38 3.77 -3.95
C TYR A 48 0.46 4.86 -5.01
N PHE A 49 1.00 4.51 -6.18
CA PHE A 49 0.93 5.33 -7.39
C PHE A 49 0.96 4.44 -8.64
N GLN A 50 0.68 5.03 -9.80
CA GLN A 50 0.76 4.35 -11.08
C GLN A 50 1.91 4.89 -11.94
N ILE A 51 2.57 3.98 -12.67
CA ILE A 51 3.50 4.30 -13.75
C ILE A 51 2.97 3.61 -15.01
N GLY A 52 2.32 4.38 -15.89
CA GLY A 52 1.57 3.81 -17.02
C GLY A 52 0.49 2.85 -16.53
N ASP A 53 0.45 1.64 -17.10
CA ASP A 53 -0.50 0.59 -16.71
C ASP A 53 -0.08 -0.23 -15.49
N MET A 54 1.10 0.05 -14.92
CA MET A 54 1.65 -0.66 -13.78
C MET A 54 1.38 0.13 -12.49
N GLY A 55 0.82 -0.55 -11.49
CA GLY A 55 0.72 0.02 -10.15
C GLY A 55 2.01 -0.24 -9.36
N VAL A 56 2.33 0.65 -8.44
CA VAL A 56 3.46 0.47 -7.54
C VAL A 56 3.02 0.80 -6.11
N ILE A 57 3.28 -0.12 -5.19
CA ILE A 57 3.03 0.06 -3.75
C ILE A 57 4.35 0.05 -3.01
N GLY A 58 4.62 1.11 -2.25
CA GLY A 58 5.69 1.18 -1.28
C GLY A 58 5.20 0.91 0.12
N ILE A 59 5.88 0.06 0.87
CA ILE A 59 5.61 -0.22 2.28
C ILE A 59 6.84 0.14 3.11
N LYS A 60 6.65 0.84 4.22
CA LYS A 60 7.73 1.19 5.13
C LYS A 60 8.40 -0.06 5.71
N ASN A 61 9.72 -0.15 5.59
CA ASN A 61 10.54 -1.28 6.03
C ASN A 61 10.34 -1.62 7.52
N SER A 62 10.25 -0.59 8.36
CA SER A 62 10.22 -0.70 9.82
C SER A 62 8.87 -1.13 10.40
N LEU A 63 7.83 -1.29 9.58
CA LEU A 63 6.56 -1.82 10.06
C LEU A 63 6.74 -3.30 10.46
N ALA A 64 6.14 -3.75 11.54
CA ALA A 64 6.11 -5.17 11.89
C ALA A 64 4.68 -5.67 11.68
N ASP A 65 3.83 -5.47 12.68
CA ASP A 65 2.51 -6.10 12.74
C ASP A 65 1.49 -5.44 11.79
N SER A 66 1.68 -4.17 11.46
CA SER A 66 0.76 -3.41 10.61
C SER A 66 0.99 -3.57 9.12
N LYS A 67 2.05 -4.30 8.68
CA LYS A 67 2.39 -4.47 7.25
C LYS A 67 1.23 -5.01 6.42
N ASN A 68 0.50 -5.98 6.95
CA ASN A 68 -0.65 -6.56 6.25
C ASN A 68 -1.76 -5.54 6.04
N PHE A 69 -2.07 -4.75 7.07
CA PHE A 69 -3.08 -3.70 7.00
C PHE A 69 -2.69 -2.63 6.00
N VAL A 70 -1.45 -2.12 6.08
CA VAL A 70 -0.96 -1.08 5.17
C VAL A 70 -1.00 -1.59 3.73
N LEU A 71 -0.51 -2.80 3.43
CA LEU A 71 -0.59 -3.33 2.07
C LEU A 71 -2.05 -3.50 1.59
N ALA A 72 -2.95 -3.96 2.45
CA ALA A 72 -4.37 -4.08 2.11
C ALA A 72 -5.03 -2.71 1.89
N HIS A 73 -4.61 -1.68 2.63
CA HIS A 73 -5.06 -0.29 2.48
C HIS A 73 -4.60 0.30 1.15
N GLU A 74 -3.31 0.16 0.79
CA GLU A 74 -2.79 0.60 -0.51
C GLU A 74 -3.42 -0.14 -1.69
N LEU A 75 -3.74 -1.44 -1.52
CA LEU A 75 -4.56 -2.18 -2.48
C LEU A 75 -5.97 -1.60 -2.60
N GLY A 76 -6.56 -1.13 -1.49
CA GLY A 76 -7.80 -0.38 -1.49
C GLY A 76 -7.74 0.86 -2.39
N HIS A 77 -6.68 1.67 -2.26
CA HIS A 77 -6.45 2.79 -3.17
C HIS A 77 -6.33 2.35 -4.63
N SER A 78 -5.60 1.29 -4.91
CA SER A 78 -5.45 0.80 -6.29
C SER A 78 -6.77 0.36 -6.94
N VAL A 79 -7.72 -0.12 -6.13
CA VAL A 79 -9.01 -0.64 -6.59
C VAL A 79 -10.08 0.45 -6.66
N LEU A 80 -10.19 1.27 -5.62
CA LEU A 80 -11.26 2.25 -5.45
C LEU A 80 -10.89 3.63 -6.00
N HIS A 81 -9.59 3.95 -6.05
CA HIS A 81 -9.07 5.32 -6.21
C HIS A 81 -8.01 5.40 -7.31
N LYS A 82 -8.14 4.57 -8.35
CA LYS A 82 -7.16 4.43 -9.44
C LYS A 82 -6.73 5.76 -10.10
N ASN A 83 -7.60 6.77 -10.11
CA ASN A 83 -7.34 8.09 -10.72
C ASN A 83 -7.00 9.21 -9.70
N TYR A 84 -6.67 8.87 -8.46
CA TYR A 84 -6.33 9.87 -7.43
C TYR A 84 -4.84 10.27 -7.43
N GLY A 85 -3.98 9.57 -8.19
CA GLY A 85 -2.54 9.88 -8.29
C GLY A 85 -2.22 11.31 -8.73
N ASP A 86 -3.13 11.97 -9.44
CA ASP A 86 -2.98 13.35 -9.89
C ASP A 86 -3.41 14.40 -8.83
N GLN A 87 -3.97 13.97 -7.69
CA GLN A 87 -4.56 14.87 -6.68
C GLN A 87 -3.62 15.19 -5.51
N VAL A 88 -2.32 14.88 -5.64
CA VAL A 88 -1.28 15.20 -4.63
C VAL A 88 -1.19 16.71 -4.35
N PHE A 89 -1.73 17.56 -5.22
CA PHE A 89 -1.85 18.99 -5.00
C PHE A 89 -3.23 19.37 -4.42
N THR A 90 -3.34 19.26 -3.09
CA THR A 90 -4.50 19.79 -2.35
C THR A 90 -4.50 21.32 -2.39
N GLN A 91 -5.58 21.92 -2.91
CA GLN A 91 -5.71 23.39 -2.94
C GLN A 91 -7.01 23.90 -2.29
N SER A 92 -8.05 23.05 -2.16
CA SER A 92 -9.35 23.43 -1.59
C SER A 92 -9.79 22.55 -0.42
N ASP A 93 -10.70 23.05 0.42
CA ASP A 93 -11.31 22.26 1.51
C ASP A 93 -12.14 21.07 0.99
N ASN A 94 -12.71 21.18 -0.21
CA ASN A 94 -13.38 20.08 -0.88
C ASN A 94 -12.41 18.93 -1.21
N ASP A 95 -11.16 19.24 -1.58
CA ASP A 95 -10.14 18.22 -1.85
C ASP A 95 -9.74 17.49 -0.57
N ARG A 96 -9.63 18.21 0.55
CA ARG A 96 -9.34 17.62 1.86
C ARG A 96 -10.43 16.63 2.28
N GLN A 97 -11.70 17.01 2.13
CA GLN A 97 -12.83 16.11 2.44
C GLN A 97 -12.84 14.87 1.55
N ARG A 98 -12.53 15.04 0.25
CA ARG A 98 -12.44 13.92 -0.70
C ARG A 98 -11.31 12.96 -0.36
N ILE A 99 -10.13 13.47 0.02
CA ILE A 99 -9.01 12.66 0.47
C ILE A 99 -9.40 11.92 1.74
N GLN A 100 -9.92 12.60 2.75
CA GLN A 100 -10.34 11.96 3.99
C GLN A 100 -11.37 10.84 3.75
N LYS A 101 -12.31 11.06 2.82
CA LYS A 101 -13.25 10.02 2.42
C LYS A 101 -12.55 8.82 1.75
N ALA A 102 -11.60 9.06 0.86
CA ALA A 102 -10.82 8.01 0.21
C ALA A 102 -10.00 7.18 1.21
N GLU A 103 -9.33 7.82 2.17
CA GLU A 103 -8.61 7.14 3.25
C GLU A 103 -9.54 6.22 4.07
N LEU A 104 -10.73 6.72 4.45
CA LEU A 104 -11.73 5.92 5.18
C LEU A 104 -12.27 4.74 4.35
N GLU A 105 -12.39 4.91 3.03
CA GLU A 105 -12.80 3.86 2.12
C GLU A 105 -11.71 2.79 1.96
N ALA A 106 -10.45 3.21 1.85
CA ALA A 106 -9.29 2.32 1.82
C ALA A 106 -9.12 1.53 3.13
N ASP A 107 -9.32 2.16 4.29
CA ASP A 107 -9.31 1.49 5.59
C ASP A 107 -10.40 0.40 5.68
N ARG A 108 -11.64 0.76 5.32
CA ARG A 108 -12.76 -0.21 5.31
C ARG A 108 -12.54 -1.35 4.33
N PHE A 109 -11.90 -1.06 3.20
CA PHE A 109 -11.50 -2.08 2.23
C PHE A 109 -10.47 -3.03 2.85
N ALA A 110 -9.43 -2.50 3.48
CA ALA A 110 -8.36 -3.26 4.12
C ALA A 110 -8.90 -4.21 5.18
N GLU A 111 -9.75 -3.70 6.09
CA GLU A 111 -10.40 -4.50 7.13
C GLU A 111 -11.18 -5.69 6.56
N LYS A 112 -11.99 -5.44 5.52
CA LYS A 112 -12.80 -6.48 4.88
C LYS A 112 -11.92 -7.50 4.16
N LEU A 113 -10.90 -7.03 3.44
CA LEU A 113 -9.99 -7.89 2.70
C LEU A 113 -9.25 -8.82 3.66
N ILE A 114 -8.64 -8.28 4.73
CA ILE A 114 -7.93 -9.09 5.73
C ILE A 114 -8.85 -10.14 6.33
N LYS A 115 -10.06 -9.75 6.76
CA LYS A 115 -11.06 -10.71 7.28
C LYS A 115 -11.37 -11.84 6.29
N LEU A 116 -11.45 -11.54 4.99
CA LEU A 116 -11.67 -12.56 3.95
C LEU A 116 -10.44 -13.46 3.74
N LEU A 117 -9.23 -12.91 3.87
CA LEU A 117 -7.99 -13.66 3.74
C LEU A 117 -7.66 -14.51 4.97
N GLU A 118 -8.19 -14.17 6.14
CA GLU A 118 -7.97 -14.94 7.36
C GLU A 118 -9.00 -16.05 7.57
N ARG A 119 -10.15 -15.96 6.89
CA ARG A 119 -11.14 -17.05 6.86
C ARG A 119 -10.49 -18.29 6.26
N ARG A 120 -10.27 -19.30 7.11
CA ARG A 120 -9.99 -20.66 6.66
C ARG A 120 -11.27 -21.20 6.02
N TYR A 121 -11.18 -21.64 4.77
CA TYR A 121 -12.18 -22.55 4.23
C TYR A 121 -12.07 -23.84 5.06
N VAL A 122 -13.00 -24.03 5.98
CA VAL A 122 -13.29 -25.37 6.49
C VAL A 122 -13.99 -26.06 5.31
N LYS A 123 -13.26 -26.95 4.65
CA LYS A 123 -13.85 -27.90 3.70
C LYS A 123 -14.63 -28.95 4.47
#